data_AF-A0A165ARC0-F1
#
_entry.id   AF-A0A165ARC0-F1
#
_cell.length_a   1.000
_cell.length_b   1.000
_cell.length_c   1.000
_cell.angle_alpha   90.00
_cell.angle_beta   90.00
_cell.angle_gamma   90.00
#
_symmetry.space_group_name_H-M   'P 1'
#
loop_
_entity.id
_entity.type
_entity.pdbx_description
1 polymer ?
#
loop_
_entity_poly.entity_id
_entity_poly.type
_entity_poly.pdbx_seq_one_letter_code
_entity_poly.pdbx_strand_id
1 'polypeptide(L)'
;LGLYTHPFEPSPPDFSAQQEDDGLFDGPESDLNELVPALHVTQFHLLTEAAYMRLDRWTADSLRDGLVAEIEEEIMLRLDGWRLAQSRRLSGDLRRDAVQVIAQEWAAKIICCLKIEVEVHAMESIEDAWQAGRLPWQCMNGKTKTST
;
A
#
# COMPACT_ATOMS: atom_id res chain seq x y z
N LEU A 1 1.54 -6.59 3.34
CA LEU A 1 1.55 -5.19 2.86
C LEU A 1 1.19 -5.14 1.37
N GLY A 2 -0.12 -5.17 1.07
CA GLY A 2 -0.61 -4.93 -0.28
C GLY A 2 -0.37 -6.03 -1.32
N LEU A 3 -0.74 -5.76 -2.58
CA LEU A 3 -0.56 -6.61 -3.78
C LEU A 3 0.89 -7.05 -4.04
N TYR A 4 1.82 -6.57 -3.22
CA TYR A 4 3.23 -6.88 -3.18
C TYR A 4 3.54 -7.59 -1.87
N THR A 5 3.19 -8.88 -1.79
CA THR A 5 3.73 -9.78 -0.77
C THR A 5 5.14 -10.19 -1.17
N HIS A 6 6.05 -10.33 -0.20
CA HIS A 6 7.41 -10.79 -0.42
C HIS A 6 7.45 -11.98 -1.42
N PRO A 7 8.23 -11.93 -2.51
CA PRO A 7 9.37 -11.04 -2.78
C PRO A 7 9.02 -9.69 -3.45
N PHE A 8 7.83 -9.13 -3.18
CA PHE A 8 7.32 -7.89 -3.76
C PHE A 8 7.15 -8.01 -5.27
N GLU A 9 6.47 -9.09 -5.68
CA GLU A 9 5.90 -9.19 -7.01
C GLU A 9 4.44 -8.78 -6.98
N PRO A 10 3.95 -8.06 -8.01
CA PRO A 10 2.53 -7.81 -8.16
C PRO A 10 1.84 -9.15 -8.43
N SER A 11 1.23 -9.72 -7.40
CA SER A 11 0.35 -10.87 -7.56
C SER A 11 -1.07 -10.34 -7.63
N PRO A 12 -1.82 -10.57 -8.72
CA PRO A 12 -3.24 -10.26 -8.72
C PRO A 12 -3.89 -11.03 -7.57
N PRO A 13 -4.82 -10.42 -6.81
CA PRO A 13 -5.60 -11.17 -5.84
C PRO A 13 -6.34 -12.25 -6.61
N ASP A 14 -6.38 -13.46 -6.05
CA ASP A 14 -7.11 -14.55 -6.66
C ASP A 14 -8.61 -14.29 -6.47
N PHE A 15 -9.19 -13.51 -7.38
CA PHE A 15 -10.61 -13.17 -7.38
C PHE A 15 -11.50 -14.29 -7.94
N SER A 16 -10.94 -15.48 -8.19
CA SER A 16 -11.71 -16.65 -8.66
C SER A 16 -12.79 -17.10 -7.65
N ALA A 17 -12.79 -16.57 -6.43
CA ALA A 17 -13.74 -16.90 -5.38
C ALA A 17 -15.00 -16.02 -5.31
N GLN A 18 -15.13 -14.96 -6.11
CA GLN A 18 -16.32 -14.10 -6.10
C GLN A 18 -16.86 -13.92 -7.52
N GLN A 19 -17.76 -14.83 -7.92
CA GLN A 19 -18.92 -14.57 -8.78
C GLN A 19 -19.66 -15.90 -8.96
N GLU A 20 -20.57 -16.23 -8.03
CA GLU A 20 -21.85 -16.80 -8.46
C GLU A 20 -22.68 -15.58 -8.87
N ASP A 21 -22.62 -15.22 -10.14
CA ASP A 21 -23.30 -14.03 -10.64
C ASP A 21 -24.05 -14.41 -11.92
N ASP A 22 -25.36 -14.26 -11.80
CA ASP A 22 -26.42 -14.56 -12.74
C ASP A 22 -26.40 -13.51 -13.86
N GLY A 23 -25.40 -13.68 -14.73
CA GLY A 23 -24.96 -12.76 -15.79
C GLY A 23 -26.03 -12.33 -16.80
N LEU A 24 -26.94 -11.47 -16.39
CA LEU A 24 -27.94 -10.88 -17.27
C LEU A 24 -27.66 -9.42 -17.64
N PHE A 25 -26.83 -8.67 -16.89
CA PHE A 25 -26.62 -7.24 -17.16
C PHE A 25 -25.24 -6.61 -16.89
N ASP A 26 -24.25 -7.32 -16.34
CA ASP A 26 -22.94 -6.69 -16.05
C ASP A 26 -21.95 -6.80 -17.22
N GLY A 27 -21.66 -5.64 -17.81
CA GLY A 27 -20.58 -5.48 -18.78
C GLY A 27 -19.21 -5.29 -18.08
N PRO A 28 -18.09 -5.42 -18.81
CA PRO A 28 -16.74 -5.33 -18.23
C PRO A 28 -16.41 -3.98 -17.56
N GLU A 29 -17.19 -2.93 -17.83
CA GLU A 29 -17.08 -1.63 -17.15
C GLU A 29 -17.72 -1.63 -15.75
N SER A 30 -18.76 -2.45 -15.53
CA SER A 30 -19.42 -2.62 -14.22
C SER A 30 -18.47 -3.27 -13.23
N ASP A 31 -17.81 -4.36 -13.67
CA ASP A 31 -16.82 -5.09 -12.88
C ASP A 31 -15.64 -4.23 -12.44
N LEU A 32 -15.18 -3.30 -13.28
CA LEU A 32 -14.07 -2.39 -12.96
C LEU A 32 -14.45 -1.33 -11.93
N ASN A 33 -15.69 -0.82 -11.99
CA ASN A 33 -16.19 0.19 -11.07
C ASN A 33 -16.28 -0.32 -9.63
N GLU A 34 -16.49 -1.62 -9.43
CA GLU A 34 -16.46 -2.24 -8.11
C GLU A 34 -15.05 -2.69 -7.70
N LEU A 35 -14.29 -3.24 -8.64
CA LEU A 35 -12.95 -3.77 -8.40
C LEU A 35 -11.96 -2.69 -7.96
N VAL A 36 -11.92 -1.55 -8.65
CA VAL A 36 -10.92 -0.50 -8.38
C VAL A 36 -11.05 0.05 -6.95
N PRO A 37 -12.24 0.47 -6.46
CA PRO A 37 -12.42 0.87 -5.07
C PRO A 37 -12.07 -0.24 -4.08
N ALA A 38 -12.49 -1.48 -4.34
CA ALA A 38 -12.20 -2.62 -3.47
C ALA A 38 -10.68 -2.85 -3.32
N LEU A 39 -9.92 -2.72 -4.41
CA LEU A 39 -8.46 -2.78 -4.38
C LEU A 39 -7.87 -1.66 -3.52
N HIS A 40 -8.28 -0.39 -3.72
CA HIS A 40 -7.79 0.73 -2.91
C HIS A 40 -8.08 0.54 -1.41
N VAL A 41 -9.30 0.12 -1.05
CA VAL A 41 -9.67 -0.15 0.34
C VAL A 41 -8.81 -1.27 0.93
N THR A 42 -8.63 -2.36 0.19
CA THR A 42 -7.80 -3.49 0.62
C THR A 42 -6.35 -3.08 0.85
N GLN A 43 -5.76 -2.32 -0.09
CA GLN A 43 -4.39 -1.84 0.04
C GLN A 43 -4.22 -0.90 1.23
N PHE A 44 -5.17 0.01 1.43
CA PHE A 44 -5.16 0.92 2.56
C PHE A 44 -5.19 0.14 3.89
N HIS A 45 -6.12 -0.81 4.01
CA HIS A 45 -6.24 -1.64 5.21
C HIS A 45 -4.93 -2.38 5.53
N LEU A 46 -4.33 -3.04 4.52
CA LEU A 46 -3.06 -3.75 4.67
C LEU A 46 -1.89 -2.83 5.03
N LEU A 47 -1.88 -1.59 4.51
CA LEU A 47 -0.89 -0.57 4.90
C LEU A 47 -1.07 -0.18 6.37
N THR A 48 -2.30 0.12 6.78
CA THR A 48 -2.62 0.55 8.14
C THR A 48 -2.31 -0.53 9.18
N GLU A 49 -2.68 -1.79 8.94
CA GLU A 49 -2.35 -2.90 9.85
C GLU A 49 -0.84 -3.03 10.06
N ALA A 50 -0.09 -3.04 8.97
CA ALA A 50 1.36 -3.13 9.04
C ALA A 50 2.00 -1.88 9.68
N ALA A 51 1.42 -0.71 9.49
CA ALA A 51 1.86 0.52 10.14
C ALA A 51 1.66 0.47 11.66
N TYR A 52 0.54 -0.06 12.14
CA TYR A 52 0.31 -0.30 13.57
C TYR A 52 1.31 -1.31 14.13
N MET A 53 1.53 -2.43 13.44
CA MET A 53 2.56 -3.40 13.87
C MET A 53 3.96 -2.77 13.97
N ARG A 54 4.32 -1.89 13.03
CA ARG A 54 5.59 -1.15 13.10
C ARG A 54 5.59 -0.14 14.25
N LEU A 55 4.50 0.59 14.47
CA LEU A 55 4.36 1.53 15.57
C LEU A 55 4.60 0.85 16.92
N ASP A 56 4.02 -0.33 17.14
CA ASP A 56 4.25 -1.11 18.35
C ASP A 56 5.75 -1.41 18.55
N ARG A 57 6.44 -1.81 17.47
CA ARG A 57 7.89 -2.07 17.50
C ARG A 57 8.72 -0.81 17.74
N TRP A 58 8.30 0.34 17.22
CA TRP A 58 8.96 1.63 17.46
C TRP A 58 8.89 2.07 18.92
N THR A 59 7.76 1.78 19.58
CA THR A 59 7.53 2.10 20.99
C THR A 59 8.17 1.10 21.95
N ALA A 60 8.51 -0.11 21.48
CA ALA A 60 9.22 -1.12 22.26
C ALA A 60 10.74 -0.87 22.23
N ASP A 61 11.31 -0.40 23.34
CA ASP A 61 12.74 -0.07 23.47
C ASP A 61 13.69 -1.20 23.03
N SER A 62 13.30 -2.47 23.23
CA SER A 62 14.12 -3.63 22.86
C SER A 62 14.16 -3.96 21.36
N LEU A 63 13.23 -3.40 20.57
CA LEU A 63 13.07 -3.68 19.14
C LEU A 63 13.34 -2.46 18.26
N ARG A 64 13.57 -1.30 18.88
CA ARG A 64 13.90 -0.05 18.19
C ARG A 64 15.26 -0.14 17.50
N ASP A 65 16.25 -0.71 18.19
CA ASP A 65 17.61 -0.89 17.69
C ASP A 65 17.64 -1.97 16.60
N GLY A 66 17.51 -1.55 15.34
CA GLY A 66 17.49 -2.41 14.15
C GLY A 66 16.30 -2.16 13.23
N LEU A 67 15.21 -1.59 13.75
CA LEU A 67 14.00 -1.35 12.97
C LEU A 67 14.22 -0.38 11.80
N VAL A 68 15.07 0.65 11.98
CA VAL A 68 15.46 1.55 10.88
C VAL A 68 16.11 0.76 9.74
N ALA A 69 17.08 -0.09 10.05
CA ALA A 69 17.81 -0.86 9.05
C ALA A 69 16.90 -1.86 8.32
N GLU A 70 15.98 -2.51 9.04
CA GLU A 70 14.96 -3.38 8.44
C GLU A 70 14.04 -2.62 7.47
N ILE A 71 13.60 -1.41 7.84
CA ILE A 71 12.75 -0.58 6.98
C ILE A 71 13.53 -0.10 5.76
N GLU A 72 14.80 0.28 5.91
CA GLU A 72 15.66 0.65 4.80
C GLU A 72 15.89 -0.51 3.82
N GLU A 73 16.11 -1.72 4.34
CA GLU A 73 16.18 -2.94 3.52
C GLU A 73 14.86 -3.20 2.78
N GLU A 74 13.72 -3.10 3.47
CA GLU A 74 12.41 -3.25 2.85
C GLU A 74 12.17 -2.22 1.75
N ILE A 75 12.55 -0.96 1.96
CA ILE A 75 12.47 0.11 0.96
C ILE A 75 13.27 -0.28 -0.30
N MET A 76 14.50 -0.77 -0.14
CA MET A 76 15.33 -1.16 -1.28
C MET A 76 14.70 -2.31 -2.07
N LEU A 77 14.27 -3.37 -1.38
CA LEU A 77 13.63 -4.53 -2.01
C LEU A 77 12.34 -4.14 -2.75
N ARG A 78 11.52 -3.29 -2.14
CA ARG A 78 10.29 -2.77 -2.78
C ARG A 78 10.61 -1.89 -3.98
N LEU A 79 11.63 -1.06 -3.90
CA LEU A 79 12.02 -0.17 -5.00
C LEU A 79 12.48 -0.97 -6.21
N ASP A 80 13.24 -2.04 -6.01
CA ASP A 80 13.68 -2.93 -7.08
C ASP A 80 12.51 -3.69 -7.70
N GLY A 81 11.61 -4.26 -6.87
CA GLY A 81 10.38 -4.90 -7.34
C GLY A 81 9.46 -3.95 -8.11
N TRP A 82 9.32 -2.70 -7.64
CA TRP A 82 8.54 -1.67 -8.31
C TRP A 82 9.12 -1.26 -9.66
N ARG A 83 10.44 -1.04 -9.74
CA ARG A 83 11.15 -0.74 -10.99
C ARG A 83 10.99 -1.88 -12.00
N LEU A 84 11.13 -3.12 -11.57
CA LEU A 84 10.93 -4.29 -12.42
C LEU A 84 9.49 -4.34 -12.94
N ALA A 85 8.51 -4.09 -12.06
CA ALA A 85 7.09 -4.08 -12.42
C ALA A 85 6.72 -2.96 -13.41
N GLN A 86 7.39 -1.81 -13.39
CA GLN A 86 7.16 -0.73 -14.37
C GLN A 86 7.54 -1.13 -15.80
N SER A 87 8.51 -2.03 -15.95
CA SER A 87 8.95 -2.49 -17.27
C SER A 87 7.98 -3.48 -17.93
N ARG A 88 6.98 -3.99 -17.18
CA ARG A 88 6.00 -4.96 -17.68
C ARG A 88 4.97 -4.26 -18.57
N ARG A 89 4.80 -4.77 -19.79
CA ARG A 89 3.78 -4.28 -20.73
C ARG A 89 2.39 -4.67 -20.26
N LEU A 90 1.44 -3.78 -20.50
CA LEU A 90 0.01 -4.06 -20.34
C LEU A 90 -0.40 -5.21 -21.25
N SER A 91 -1.27 -6.05 -20.73
CA SER A 91 -1.72 -7.28 -21.37
C SER A 91 -2.83 -7.04 -22.40
N GLY A 92 -3.51 -5.89 -22.34
CA GLY A 92 -4.71 -5.59 -23.12
C GLY A 92 -5.99 -6.09 -22.45
N ASP A 93 -5.88 -6.84 -21.34
CA ASP A 93 -6.98 -7.20 -20.47
C ASP A 93 -7.22 -6.06 -19.47
N LEU A 94 -8.37 -5.38 -19.59
CA LEU A 94 -8.70 -4.20 -18.79
C LEU A 94 -8.64 -4.47 -17.29
N ARG A 95 -9.05 -5.66 -16.83
CA ARG A 95 -9.07 -6.03 -15.41
C ARG A 95 -7.66 -6.24 -14.89
N ARG A 96 -6.86 -7.02 -15.62
CA ARG A 96 -5.46 -7.28 -15.26
C ARG A 96 -4.64 -5.99 -15.30
N ASP A 97 -4.87 -5.16 -16.30
CA ASP A 97 -4.18 -3.89 -16.47
C ASP A 97 -4.55 -2.90 -15.35
N ALA A 98 -5.83 -2.83 -14.95
CA ALA A 98 -6.28 -2.03 -13.81
C ALA A 98 -5.63 -2.49 -12.49
N VAL A 99 -5.60 -3.80 -12.23
CA VAL A 99 -4.92 -4.37 -11.05
C VAL A 99 -3.44 -4.00 -11.08
N GLN A 100 -2.77 -4.11 -12.22
CA GLN A 100 -1.36 -3.76 -12.36
C GLN A 100 -1.09 -2.28 -12.08
N VAL A 101 -1.91 -1.37 -12.62
CA VAL A 101 -1.77 0.08 -12.39
C VAL A 101 -1.94 0.42 -10.91
N ILE A 102 -2.99 -0.10 -10.27
CA ILE A 102 -3.26 0.14 -8.84
C ILE A 102 -2.14 -0.44 -7.99
N ALA A 103 -1.65 -1.63 -8.32
CA ALA A 103 -0.53 -2.24 -7.62
C ALA A 103 0.71 -1.33 -7.69
N GLN A 104 1.07 -0.83 -8.88
CA GLN A 104 2.21 0.07 -9.07
C GLN A 104 2.05 1.39 -8.31
N GLU A 105 0.85 1.97 -8.29
CA GLU A 105 0.55 3.18 -7.53
C GLU A 105 0.73 2.96 -6.03
N TRP A 106 0.17 1.87 -5.49
CA TRP A 106 0.27 1.55 -4.07
C TRP A 106 1.68 1.17 -3.65
N ALA A 107 2.45 0.49 -4.50
CA ALA A 107 3.86 0.22 -4.24
C ALA A 107 4.65 1.53 -4.02
N ALA A 108 4.43 2.54 -4.89
CA ALA A 108 5.05 3.85 -4.71
C ALA A 108 4.61 4.54 -3.41
N LYS A 109 3.31 4.51 -3.10
CA LYS A 109 2.76 5.06 -1.85
C LYS A 109 3.38 4.41 -0.61
N ILE A 110 3.49 3.08 -0.59
CA ILE A 110 4.08 2.33 0.52
C ILE A 110 5.56 2.68 0.69
N ILE A 111 6.33 2.72 -0.40
CA ILE A 111 7.75 3.11 -0.37
C ILE A 111 7.90 4.52 0.24
N CYS A 112 7.11 5.48 -0.23
CA CYS A 112 7.11 6.84 0.32
C CYS A 112 6.69 6.89 1.80
N CYS A 113 5.67 6.12 2.19
CA CYS A 113 5.27 6.00 3.59
C CYS A 113 6.42 5.54 4.48
N LEU A 114 7.08 4.44 4.11
CA LEU A 114 8.20 3.89 4.87
C LEU A 114 9.35 4.89 4.98
N LYS A 115 9.66 5.58 3.87
CA LYS A 115 10.73 6.59 3.87
C LYS A 115 10.43 7.76 4.81
N ILE A 116 9.19 8.27 4.78
CA ILE A 116 8.76 9.36 5.67
C ILE A 116 8.72 8.89 7.12
N GLU A 117 8.30 7.65 7.42
CA GLU A 117 8.35 7.10 8.79
C GLU A 117 9.77 7.13 9.37
N VAL A 118 10.77 6.74 8.58
CA VAL A 118 12.20 6.80 8.99
C VAL A 118 12.66 8.24 9.20
N GLU A 119 12.26 9.18 8.33
CA GLU A 119 12.59 10.59 8.46
C GLU A 119 11.96 11.23 9.71
N VAL A 120 10.70 10.92 9.98
CA VAL A 120 10.01 11.36 11.21
C VAL A 120 10.74 10.85 12.44
N HIS A 121 11.09 9.56 12.48
CA HIS A 121 11.84 8.99 13.60
C HIS A 121 13.19 9.68 13.84
N ALA A 122 13.87 10.12 12.76
CA ALA A 122 15.14 10.85 12.87
C ALA A 122 14.98 12.29 13.39
N MET A 123 13.79 12.90 13.24
CA MET A 123 13.52 14.30 13.57
C MET A 123 12.79 14.47 14.90
N GLU A 124 11.89 13.55 15.25
CA GLU A 124 11.03 13.62 16.42
C GLU A 124 10.66 12.22 16.96
N SER A 125 10.01 12.19 18.12
CA SER A 125 9.42 10.96 18.63
C SER A 125 8.31 10.49 17.69
N ILE A 126 8.42 9.25 17.23
CA ILE A 126 7.40 8.59 16.40
C ILE A 126 6.04 8.49 17.11
N GLU A 127 6.04 8.42 18.45
CA GLU A 127 4.83 8.41 19.27
C GLU A 127 4.15 9.79 19.26
N ASP A 128 4.91 10.87 19.38
CA ASP A 128 4.39 12.24 19.31
C ASP A 128 3.79 12.52 17.92
N ALA A 129 4.49 12.10 16.86
CA ALA A 129 4.00 12.21 15.50
C ALA A 129 2.71 11.41 15.27
N TRP A 130 2.62 10.20 15.83
CA TRP A 130 1.42 9.37 15.77
C TRP A 130 0.23 10.01 16.49
N GLN A 131 0.42 10.47 17.72
CA GLN A 131 -0.62 11.12 18.52
C GLN A 131 -1.11 12.41 17.84
N ALA A 132 -0.21 13.13 17.16
CA ALA A 132 -0.54 14.31 16.39
C ALA A 132 -1.19 14.02 15.01
N GLY A 133 -1.35 12.76 14.63
CA GLY A 133 -1.93 12.38 13.34
C GLY A 133 -1.03 12.72 12.14
N ARG A 134 0.29 12.85 12.35
CA ARG A 134 1.25 13.31 11.34
C ARG A 134 1.92 12.19 10.55
N LEU A 135 1.73 10.92 10.92
CA LEU A 135 2.33 9.82 10.18
C LEU A 135 1.73 9.72 8.77
N PRO A 136 2.53 9.32 7.77
CA PRO A 136 2.13 9.41 6.37
C PRO A 136 0.87 8.58 6.06
N TRP A 137 0.72 7.41 6.69
CA TRP A 137 -0.46 6.56 6.54
C TRP A 137 -1.74 7.15 7.20
N GLN A 138 -1.62 8.00 8.22
CA GLN A 138 -2.75 8.73 8.82
C GLN A 138 -3.23 9.85 7.89
N CYS A 139 -2.30 10.47 7.16
CA CYS A 139 -2.59 11.56 6.22
C CYS A 139 -3.19 11.08 4.89
N MET A 140 -3.05 9.80 4.53
CA MET A 140 -3.52 9.27 3.24
C MET A 140 -5.05 9.27 3.07
N ASN A 141 -5.81 9.28 4.18
CA ASN A 141 -7.27 9.43 4.18
C ASN A 141 -7.73 10.83 4.62
N GLY A 142 -6.78 11.75 4.82
CA GLY A 142 -7.09 13.14 5.09
C GLY A 142 -7.80 13.72 3.88
N LYS A 143 -9.12 13.86 3.99
CA LYS A 143 -9.96 14.60 3.03
C LYS A 143 -9.21 15.86 2.61
N THR A 144 -9.18 16.07 1.30
CA THR A 144 -9.08 17.39 0.66
C THR A 144 -9.26 18.50 1.67
N LYS A 145 -8.20 19.28 1.92
CA LYS A 145 -8.33 20.57 2.58
C LYS A 145 -9.49 21.29 1.90
N THR A 146 -10.62 21.40 2.59
CA THR A 146 -11.63 22.39 2.28
C THR A 146 -10.92 23.73 2.46
N SER A 147 -10.49 24.30 1.35
CA SER A 147 -10.15 25.72 1.28
C SER A 147 -11.27 26.49 1.95
N THR A 148 -10.93 27.23 2.98
CA THR A 148 -11.74 28.34 3.48
C THR A 148 -10.82 29.55 3.52
#